data_AF-A0A4U0WU76-F1
#
_entry.id   AF-A0A4U0WU76-F1
#
_cell.length_a   1.000
_cell.length_b   1.000
_cell.length_c   1.000
_cell.angle_alpha   90.00
_cell.angle_beta   90.00
_cell.angle_gamma   90.00
#
_symmetry.space_group_name_H-M   'P 1'
#
loop_
_entity.id
_entity.type
_entity.pdbx_description
1 polymer ?
#
loop_
_entity_poly.entity_id
_entity_poly.type
_entity_poly.pdbx_seq_one_letter_code
_entity_poly.pdbx_strand_id
1 'polypeptide(L)'
;MRLDTAVPFGELYDTEEAFKEAMLSISRHRISRDVAAEWATNLRYLTPAAAPEEEQDATVRHASPDNTDSLVSPDPSSSGEASDDFCACSYHPDDYFSEESHRLALTERSQFPECVHYLAVSYCWESASSIPVSAGHSTPHQYTIETRNGLRRNKVPSHVLDRVIAYARGLTKFIWIDQECIVQDDPRDQQDGIQAMDMGYQRASFCVGLLDVVIDQQRHIDALVAMYEAEGVNESQLKDLAEILELIAADR
;
A
#
# COMPACT_ATOMS: atom_id res chain seq x y z
N MET A 1 -1.60 13.75 14.82
CA MET A 1 -2.49 12.67 15.29
C MET A 1 -2.40 12.59 16.82
N ARG A 2 -3.26 13.33 17.53
CA ARG A 2 -3.26 13.43 19.01
C ARG A 2 -4.41 12.62 19.65
N LEU A 3 -5.15 11.90 18.81
CA LEU A 3 -6.38 11.17 19.13
C LEU A 3 -6.26 9.66 18.87
N ASP A 4 -5.17 9.22 18.23
CA ASP A 4 -4.78 7.82 18.28
C ASP A 4 -4.06 7.66 19.61
N THR A 5 -4.75 7.03 20.56
CA THR A 5 -4.35 7.00 21.96
C THR A 5 -3.79 5.65 22.36
N ALA A 6 -3.79 4.66 21.46
CA ALA A 6 -3.48 3.25 21.72
C ALA A 6 -4.23 2.65 22.92
N VAL A 7 -5.34 3.29 23.33
CA VAL A 7 -6.12 2.95 24.51
C VAL A 7 -7.51 2.53 24.03
N PRO A 8 -8.05 1.40 24.51
CA PRO A 8 -9.39 0.97 24.16
C PRO A 8 -10.42 2.07 24.41
N PHE A 9 -11.46 2.08 23.59
CA PHE A 9 -12.52 3.10 23.66
C PHE A 9 -13.19 3.22 25.04
N GLY A 10 -13.25 2.12 25.79
CA GLY A 10 -13.80 2.09 27.15
C GLY A 10 -12.86 2.63 28.24
N GLU A 11 -11.58 2.80 27.94
CA GLU A 11 -10.57 3.36 28.85
C GLU A 11 -10.30 4.86 28.58
N LEU A 12 -10.73 5.39 27.43
CA LEU A 12 -10.54 6.80 27.06
C LEU A 12 -11.56 7.75 27.67
N TYR A 13 -12.76 7.24 27.97
CA TYR A 13 -13.89 8.06 28.39
C TYR A 13 -14.46 7.52 29.69
N ASP A 14 -14.01 8.09 30.81
CA ASP A 14 -14.42 7.69 32.16
C ASP A 14 -15.91 7.94 32.45
N THR A 15 -16.60 8.70 31.59
CA THR A 15 -18.02 9.08 31.74
C THR A 15 -18.75 9.06 30.40
N GLU A 16 -20.06 8.80 30.44
CA GLU A 16 -20.94 8.85 29.26
C GLU A 16 -20.98 10.25 28.64
N GLU A 17 -20.90 11.30 29.47
CA GLU A 17 -20.87 12.70 29.05
C GLU A 17 -19.60 13.04 28.26
N ALA A 18 -18.42 12.65 28.76
CA ALA A 18 -17.15 12.85 28.06
C ALA A 18 -17.15 12.11 26.71
N PHE A 19 -17.71 10.90 26.69
CA PHE A 19 -17.88 10.14 25.46
C PHE A 19 -18.78 10.84 24.44
N LYS A 20 -19.96 11.30 24.87
CA LYS A 20 -20.89 12.06 24.02
C LYS A 20 -20.26 13.34 23.48
N GLU A 21 -19.52 14.07 24.31
CA GLU A 21 -18.83 15.29 23.87
C GLU A 21 -17.76 14.98 22.82
N ALA A 22 -16.99 13.90 22.99
CA ALA A 22 -16.02 13.45 22.01
C ALA A 22 -16.69 13.05 20.68
N MET A 23 -17.79 12.29 20.71
CA MET A 23 -18.55 11.92 19.51
C MET A 23 -19.14 13.14 18.80
N LEU A 24 -19.68 14.11 19.57
CA LEU A 24 -20.17 15.37 19.01
C LEU A 24 -19.03 16.17 18.38
N SER A 25 -17.85 16.21 19.00
CA SER A 25 -16.67 16.84 18.43
C SER A 25 -16.27 16.17 17.10
N ILE A 26 -16.17 14.84 17.05
CA ILE A 26 -15.85 14.09 15.83
C ILE A 26 -16.88 14.36 14.73
N SER A 27 -18.17 14.41 15.07
CA SER A 27 -19.24 14.66 14.10
C SER A 27 -19.14 16.02 13.39
N ARG A 28 -18.52 17.01 14.04
CA ARG A 28 -18.32 18.36 13.49
C ARG A 28 -17.20 18.45 12.45
N HIS A 29 -16.32 17.46 12.39
CA HIS A 29 -15.14 17.48 11.51
C HIS A 29 -15.36 16.72 10.19
N ARG A 30 -16.60 16.34 9.88
CA ARG A 30 -16.95 15.60 8.67
C ARG A 30 -16.90 16.50 7.44
N ILE A 31 -16.09 16.10 6.46
CA ILE A 31 -16.15 16.64 5.10
C ILE A 31 -17.34 16.03 4.35
N SER A 32 -17.79 16.68 3.28
CA SER A 32 -18.81 16.09 2.42
C SER A 32 -18.25 14.87 1.67
N ARG A 33 -19.14 13.97 1.24
CA ARG A 33 -18.76 12.82 0.42
C ARG A 33 -18.11 13.23 -0.90
N ASP A 34 -18.51 14.35 -1.49
CA ASP A 34 -17.92 14.86 -2.73
C ASP A 34 -16.47 15.30 -2.52
N VAL A 35 -16.18 16.00 -1.41
CA VAL A 35 -14.81 16.39 -1.06
C VAL A 35 -13.94 15.17 -0.78
N ALA A 36 -14.46 14.18 -0.05
CA ALA A 36 -13.75 12.91 0.17
C ALA A 36 -13.46 12.19 -1.16
N ALA A 37 -14.42 12.18 -2.09
CA ALA A 37 -14.26 11.55 -3.39
C ALA A 37 -13.24 12.28 -4.27
N GLU A 38 -13.20 13.61 -4.24
CA GLU A 38 -12.21 14.43 -4.91
C GLU A 38 -10.81 14.17 -4.35
N TRP A 39 -10.66 14.13 -3.02
CA TRP A 39 -9.40 13.78 -2.37
C TRP A 39 -8.91 12.39 -2.79
N ALA A 40 -9.79 11.37 -2.74
CA ALA A 40 -9.49 9.99 -3.14
C ALA A 40 -9.25 9.82 -4.65
N THR A 41 -9.47 10.85 -5.46
CA THR A 41 -9.11 10.86 -6.90
C THR A 41 -7.69 11.36 -7.12
N ASN A 42 -7.11 12.05 -6.14
CA ASN A 42 -5.78 12.65 -6.18
C ASN A 42 -4.81 11.97 -5.20
N LEU A 43 -4.94 10.65 -5.03
CA LEU A 43 -4.06 9.88 -4.15
C LEU A 43 -2.60 9.94 -4.61
N ARG A 44 -1.70 9.79 -3.64
CA ARG A 44 -0.27 9.59 -3.85
C ARG A 44 0.09 8.14 -3.55
N TYR A 45 1.15 7.64 -4.17
CA TYR A 45 1.58 6.26 -4.02
C TYR A 45 3.09 6.19 -3.81
N LEU A 46 3.53 5.19 -3.06
CA LEU A 46 4.90 4.71 -3.14
C LEU A 46 5.03 3.82 -4.36
N THR A 47 6.00 4.14 -5.21
CA THR A 47 6.38 3.34 -6.38
C THR A 47 7.90 3.11 -6.38
N PRO A 48 8.41 2.15 -7.15
CA PRO A 48 9.83 2.08 -7.44
C PRO A 48 10.36 3.43 -7.94
N ALA A 49 11.53 3.85 -7.46
CA ALA A 49 12.22 4.97 -8.09
C ALA A 49 12.69 4.54 -9.49
N ALA A 50 12.68 5.47 -10.45
CA ALA A 50 13.34 5.22 -11.72
C ALA A 50 14.84 4.93 -11.45
N ALA A 51 15.42 3.99 -12.21
CA ALA A 51 16.85 3.79 -12.17
C ALA A 51 17.52 5.15 -12.40
N PRO A 52 18.60 5.50 -11.66
CA PRO A 52 19.37 6.68 -12.01
C PRO A 52 19.73 6.56 -13.48
N GLU A 53 19.31 7.52 -14.30
CA GLU A 53 19.78 7.62 -15.67
C GLU A 53 21.31 7.68 -15.57
N GLU A 54 21.98 6.57 -15.87
CA GLU A 54 23.37 6.66 -16.28
C GLU A 54 23.36 7.69 -17.42
N GLU A 55 24.24 8.70 -17.35
CA GLU A 55 24.47 9.66 -18.41
C GLU A 55 24.86 8.90 -19.70
N GLN A 56 23.85 8.40 -20.42
CA GLN A 56 24.03 7.78 -21.71
C GLN A 56 24.02 8.90 -22.74
N ASP A 57 25.26 9.30 -23.01
CA ASP A 57 25.74 10.08 -24.14
C ASP A 57 24.81 10.00 -25.35
N ALA A 58 24.37 11.17 -25.79
CA ALA A 58 23.44 11.39 -26.87
C ALA A 58 23.95 10.79 -28.19
N THR A 59 23.62 9.54 -28.46
CA THR A 59 23.73 8.96 -29.80
C THR A 59 22.35 8.77 -30.40
N VAL A 60 21.95 9.84 -31.09
CA VAL A 60 20.86 9.93 -32.05
C VAL A 60 20.83 8.69 -32.94
N ARG A 61 19.88 7.79 -32.70
CA ARG A 61 19.45 6.82 -33.73
C ARG A 61 18.32 7.46 -34.53
N HIS A 62 18.71 8.12 -35.62
CA HIS A 62 17.81 8.43 -36.72
C HIS A 62 17.21 7.13 -37.26
N ALA A 63 15.94 6.87 -36.96
CA ALA A 63 15.13 5.96 -37.76
C ALA A 63 14.60 6.78 -38.96
N SER A 64 15.09 6.44 -40.15
CA SER A 64 14.59 6.98 -41.42
C SER A 64 13.12 6.56 -41.66
N PRO A 65 12.33 7.39 -42.37
CA PRO A 65 10.98 7.05 -42.79
C PRO A 65 11.00 6.39 -44.17
N ASP A 66 10.40 5.22 -44.31
CA ASP A 66 9.90 4.71 -45.59
C ASP A 66 8.78 3.70 -45.28
N ASN A 67 7.51 4.06 -45.46
CA ASN A 67 6.71 3.96 -46.69
C ASN A 67 5.91 2.65 -46.72
N THR A 68 4.59 2.71 -46.55
CA THR A 68 3.63 2.43 -47.64
C THR A 68 2.19 2.48 -47.12
N ASP A 69 1.39 3.27 -47.84
CA ASP A 69 -0.06 3.30 -47.83
C ASP A 69 -0.71 1.92 -47.86
N SER A 70 -1.71 1.72 -47.01
CA SER A 70 -2.91 0.95 -47.36
C SER A 70 -4.08 1.38 -46.48
N LEU A 71 -4.89 2.27 -47.07
CA LEU A 71 -6.22 2.62 -46.62
C LEU A 71 -7.10 1.36 -46.62
N VAL A 72 -7.43 0.86 -45.44
CA VAL A 72 -8.57 -0.06 -45.24
C VAL A 72 -9.41 0.51 -44.11
N SER A 73 -10.58 1.04 -44.47
CA SER A 73 -11.62 1.43 -43.52
C SER A 73 -12.23 0.17 -42.89
N PRO A 74 -12.41 0.08 -41.55
CA PRO A 74 -13.28 -0.94 -40.97
C PRO A 74 -14.71 -0.41 -40.82
N ASP A 75 -15.64 -1.23 -41.32
CA ASP A 75 -17.10 -1.15 -41.15
C ASP A 75 -17.51 -1.10 -39.66
N PRO A 76 -18.57 -0.36 -39.30
CA PRO A 76 -19.06 -0.26 -37.93
C PRO A 76 -20.11 -1.36 -37.67
N SER A 77 -19.69 -2.61 -37.56
CA SER A 77 -20.58 -3.68 -37.07
C SER A 77 -19.80 -4.92 -36.64
N SER A 78 -19.20 -4.86 -35.45
CA SER A 78 -18.91 -6.05 -34.65
C SER A 78 -19.00 -5.67 -33.18
N SER A 79 -19.96 -6.29 -32.50
CA SER A 79 -20.21 -6.24 -31.08
C SER A 79 -19.13 -6.98 -30.30
N GLY A 80 -18.52 -6.32 -29.32
CA GLY A 80 -17.92 -6.96 -28.15
C GLY A 80 -16.49 -7.45 -28.32
N GLU A 81 -15.52 -6.54 -28.32
CA GLU A 81 -14.16 -6.85 -27.87
C GLU A 81 -13.82 -5.81 -26.79
N ALA A 82 -13.67 -6.28 -25.56
CA ALA A 82 -13.13 -5.48 -24.47
C ALA A 82 -11.77 -4.94 -24.94
N SER A 83 -11.55 -3.64 -24.83
CA SER A 83 -10.19 -3.13 -24.89
C SER A 83 -9.40 -3.91 -23.85
N ASP A 84 -8.39 -4.65 -24.31
CA ASP A 84 -7.38 -5.22 -23.44
C ASP A 84 -6.61 -4.02 -22.89
N ASP A 85 -7.19 -3.39 -21.87
CA ASP A 85 -6.72 -2.16 -21.27
C ASP A 85 -5.33 -2.45 -20.73
N PHE A 86 -4.33 -1.89 -21.42
CA PHE A 86 -2.93 -1.98 -21.07
C PHE A 86 -2.69 -1.24 -19.75
N CYS A 87 -3.01 -1.87 -18.61
CA CYS A 87 -2.70 -1.30 -17.31
C CYS A 87 -1.19 -1.27 -17.13
N ALA A 88 -0.65 -0.16 -16.66
CA ALA A 88 0.78 -0.03 -16.29
C ALA A 88 1.24 -1.07 -15.24
N CYS A 89 0.28 -1.68 -14.55
CA CYS A 89 0.45 -2.76 -13.60
C CYS A 89 0.56 -4.17 -14.25
N SER A 90 -0.02 -4.40 -15.44
CA SER A 90 -0.10 -5.72 -16.09
C SER A 90 1.24 -6.25 -16.62
N TYR A 91 2.21 -5.35 -16.83
CA TYR A 91 3.60 -5.74 -17.08
C TYR A 91 4.33 -5.89 -15.75
N HIS A 92 4.49 -7.15 -15.33
CA HIS A 92 5.26 -7.57 -14.17
C HIS A 92 6.66 -8.05 -14.58
N PRO A 93 7.62 -7.16 -14.85
CA PRO A 93 9.00 -7.53 -14.57
C PRO A 93 9.17 -7.79 -13.07
N ASP A 94 9.69 -8.97 -12.71
CA ASP A 94 9.90 -9.38 -11.31
C ASP A 94 10.83 -8.42 -10.53
N ASP A 95 11.57 -7.55 -11.22
CA ASP A 95 12.67 -6.76 -10.67
C ASP A 95 12.33 -5.29 -10.33
N TYR A 96 11.05 -4.87 -10.38
CA TYR A 96 10.71 -3.46 -10.14
C TYR A 96 11.08 -2.95 -8.75
N PHE A 97 10.90 -3.78 -7.72
CA PHE A 97 11.37 -3.49 -6.38
C PHE A 97 12.69 -4.23 -6.14
N SER A 98 13.75 -3.80 -6.83
CA SER A 98 15.10 -4.29 -6.55
C SER A 98 15.45 -4.06 -5.09
N GLU A 99 15.73 -5.16 -4.37
CA GLU A 99 16.14 -5.15 -2.95
C GLU A 99 17.36 -4.27 -2.72
N GLU A 100 18.19 -4.09 -3.75
CA GLU A 100 19.44 -3.35 -3.64
C GLU A 100 19.22 -1.84 -3.68
N SER A 101 18.10 -1.38 -4.24
CA SER A 101 17.91 0.04 -4.52
C SER A 101 17.49 0.86 -3.30
N HIS A 102 16.77 0.28 -2.34
CA HIS A 102 16.15 0.96 -1.16
C HIS A 102 15.61 2.38 -1.48
N ARG A 103 15.15 2.59 -2.72
CA ARG A 103 14.72 3.89 -3.25
C ARG A 103 13.32 3.75 -3.80
N LEU A 104 12.42 4.56 -3.27
CA LEU A 104 11.04 4.67 -3.70
C LEU A 104 10.76 6.11 -4.14
N ALA A 105 9.73 6.30 -4.96
CA ALA A 105 9.21 7.61 -5.30
C ALA A 105 7.79 7.76 -4.75
N LEU A 106 7.49 8.95 -4.22
CA LEU A 106 6.14 9.38 -3.88
C LEU A 106 5.52 10.02 -5.12
N THR A 107 4.77 9.22 -5.87
CA THR A 107 4.14 9.60 -7.13
C THR A 107 2.70 10.04 -6.93
N GLU A 108 2.18 10.82 -7.87
CA GLU A 108 0.78 11.25 -7.87
C GLU A 108 -0.04 10.43 -8.85
N ARG A 109 -1.33 10.24 -8.56
CA ARG A 109 -2.29 9.57 -9.46
C ARG A 109 -2.26 10.13 -10.88
N SER A 110 -2.08 11.44 -11.02
CA SER A 110 -2.00 12.16 -12.30
C SER A 110 -0.82 11.75 -13.18
N GLN A 111 0.24 11.16 -12.61
CA GLN A 111 1.40 10.68 -13.35
C GLN A 111 1.13 9.35 -14.06
N PHE A 112 0.08 8.62 -13.65
CA PHE A 112 -0.26 7.31 -14.18
C PHE A 112 -1.76 7.17 -14.47
N PRO A 113 -2.38 8.08 -15.25
CA PRO A 113 -3.84 8.17 -15.40
C PRO A 113 -4.50 6.84 -15.79
N GLU A 114 -3.80 6.02 -16.58
CA GLU A 114 -4.27 4.73 -17.10
C GLU A 114 -4.25 3.57 -16.07
N CYS A 115 -3.71 3.75 -14.86
CA CYS A 115 -3.66 2.71 -13.83
C CYS A 115 -4.36 3.15 -12.54
N VAL A 116 -5.46 2.47 -12.20
CA VAL A 116 -6.19 2.68 -10.94
C VAL A 116 -5.78 1.71 -9.83
N HIS A 117 -4.94 0.71 -10.14
CA HIS A 117 -4.67 -0.41 -9.24
C HIS A 117 -3.58 -0.09 -8.23
N TYR A 118 -3.86 -0.28 -6.94
CA TYR A 118 -2.89 -0.12 -5.87
C TYR A 118 -3.21 -1.06 -4.69
N LEU A 119 -2.18 -1.28 -3.87
CA LEU A 119 -2.24 -2.00 -2.61
C LEU A 119 -2.40 -0.98 -1.47
N ALA A 120 -3.52 -1.01 -0.76
CA ALA A 120 -3.69 -0.26 0.48
C ALA A 120 -3.17 -1.08 1.66
N VAL A 121 -2.33 -0.44 2.49
CA VAL A 121 -1.68 -1.09 3.64
C VAL A 121 -2.14 -0.41 4.93
N SER A 122 -2.61 -1.22 5.86
CA SER A 122 -2.93 -0.81 7.23
C SER A 122 -1.97 -1.48 8.21
N TYR A 123 -1.48 -0.72 9.19
CA TYR A 123 -0.67 -1.24 10.30
C TYR A 123 -0.76 -0.30 11.51
N CYS A 124 -0.45 -0.82 12.70
CA CYS A 124 -0.40 -0.02 13.93
C CYS A 124 0.92 0.77 13.99
N TRP A 125 0.84 2.11 13.92
CA TRP A 125 2.04 2.97 13.83
C TRP A 125 2.98 2.83 15.05
N GLU A 126 2.40 2.75 16.25
CA GLU A 126 3.16 2.65 17.51
C GLU A 126 3.80 1.27 17.68
N SER A 127 3.01 0.21 17.50
CA SER A 127 3.45 -1.17 17.66
C SER A 127 4.58 -1.52 16.69
N ALA A 128 4.42 -1.19 15.40
CA ALA A 128 5.45 -1.43 14.39
C ALA A 128 6.77 -0.69 14.71
N SER A 129 6.71 0.51 15.29
CA SER A 129 7.92 1.25 15.68
C SER A 129 8.68 0.59 16.85
N SER A 130 8.02 -0.31 17.59
CA SER A 130 8.55 -0.98 18.78
C SER A 130 9.14 -2.37 18.52
N ILE A 131 8.89 -2.95 17.34
CA ILE A 131 9.39 -4.29 16.98
C ILE A 131 10.93 -4.26 16.93
N PRO A 132 11.61 -5.03 17.80
CA PRO A 132 13.07 -5.14 17.73
C PRO A 132 13.46 -5.77 16.40
N VAL A 133 14.35 -5.12 15.65
CA VAL A 133 14.97 -5.71 14.47
C VAL A 133 15.75 -6.94 14.95
N SER A 134 15.19 -8.14 14.77
CA SER A 134 15.77 -9.39 15.23
C SER A 134 17.24 -9.49 14.79
N ALA A 135 18.12 -9.83 15.73
CA ALA A 135 19.58 -9.77 15.67
C ALA A 135 20.28 -10.67 14.61
N GLY A 136 19.55 -11.13 13.59
CA GLY A 136 20.07 -11.94 12.48
C GLY A 136 19.99 -11.26 11.10
N HIS A 137 19.33 -10.11 11.00
CA HIS A 137 19.24 -9.36 9.74
C HIS A 137 20.12 -8.11 9.84
N SER A 138 20.89 -7.86 8.78
CA SER A 138 21.74 -6.68 8.58
C SER A 138 21.05 -5.40 9.07
N THR A 139 21.83 -4.44 9.56
CA THR A 139 21.37 -3.11 10.01
C THR A 139 20.09 -2.64 9.31
N PRO A 140 19.06 -2.14 10.02
CA PRO A 140 17.79 -1.79 9.40
C PRO A 140 18.02 -0.88 8.20
N HIS A 141 17.76 -1.42 7.00
CA HIS A 141 17.99 -0.70 5.76
C HIS A 141 17.09 0.53 5.74
N GLN A 142 17.64 1.69 5.44
CA GLN A 142 16.87 2.93 5.41
C GLN A 142 16.41 3.22 3.98
N TYR A 143 15.11 3.33 3.79
CA TYR A 143 14.56 3.71 2.49
C TYR A 143 14.69 5.22 2.26
N THR A 144 15.05 5.58 1.03
CA THR A 144 14.99 6.97 0.57
C THR A 144 13.77 7.15 -0.32
N ILE A 145 12.92 8.11 0.03
CA ILE A 145 11.71 8.46 -0.71
C ILE A 145 11.98 9.73 -1.51
N GLU A 146 11.89 9.61 -2.83
CA GLU A 146 11.94 10.72 -3.77
C GLU A 146 10.59 11.43 -3.82
N THR A 147 10.59 12.73 -3.60
CA THR A 147 9.39 13.56 -3.60
C THR A 147 9.61 14.78 -4.49
N ARG A 148 8.53 15.52 -4.79
CA ARG A 148 8.63 16.82 -5.48
C ARG A 148 9.53 17.84 -4.77
N ASN A 149 9.71 17.70 -3.45
CA ASN A 149 10.53 18.58 -2.63
C ASN A 149 11.96 18.04 -2.41
N GLY A 150 12.34 16.98 -3.12
CA GLY A 150 13.63 16.31 -2.99
C GLY A 150 13.55 14.97 -2.26
N LEU A 151 14.71 14.47 -1.85
CA LEU A 151 14.85 13.17 -1.18
C LEU A 151 14.60 13.31 0.34
N ARG A 152 13.85 12.37 0.90
CA ARG A 152 13.66 12.24 2.36
C ARG A 152 13.77 10.79 2.81
N ARG A 153 13.89 10.59 4.12
CA ARG A 153 13.78 9.26 4.73
C ARG A 153 12.32 8.78 4.73
N ASN A 154 12.13 7.47 4.73
CA ASN A 154 10.84 6.86 5.04
C ASN A 154 10.34 7.28 6.42
N LYS A 155 9.05 7.59 6.50
CA LYS A 155 8.28 7.79 7.73
C LYS A 155 7.87 6.42 8.31
N VAL A 156 7.46 5.49 7.44
CA VAL A 156 7.09 4.12 7.80
C VAL A 156 8.32 3.34 8.22
N PRO A 157 8.27 2.51 9.28
CA PRO A 157 9.39 1.65 9.66
C PRO A 157 9.88 0.77 8.49
N SER A 158 11.19 0.64 8.31
CA SER A 158 11.72 -0.06 7.13
C SER A 158 11.28 -1.51 7.01
N HIS A 159 11.16 -2.24 8.12
CA HIS A 159 10.68 -3.63 8.09
C HIS A 159 9.21 -3.75 7.63
N VAL A 160 8.40 -2.70 7.83
CA VAL A 160 7.05 -2.63 7.25
C VAL A 160 7.16 -2.49 5.74
N LEU A 161 8.01 -1.59 5.24
CA LEU A 161 8.25 -1.45 3.80
C LEU A 161 8.79 -2.74 3.19
N ASP A 162 9.73 -3.44 3.83
CA ASP A 162 10.28 -4.71 3.35
C ASP A 162 9.16 -5.75 3.15
N ARG A 163 8.29 -5.93 4.15
CA ARG A 163 7.16 -6.88 4.09
C ARG A 163 6.14 -6.49 3.03
N VAL A 164 5.79 -5.21 2.96
CA VAL A 164 4.83 -4.69 1.98
C VAL A 164 5.35 -4.86 0.57
N ILE A 165 6.61 -4.51 0.34
CA ILE A 165 7.26 -4.64 -0.97
C ILE A 165 7.32 -6.12 -1.36
N ALA A 166 7.74 -6.99 -0.45
CA ALA A 166 7.76 -8.44 -0.69
C ALA A 166 6.37 -8.98 -1.09
N TYR A 167 5.31 -8.51 -0.43
CA TYR A 167 3.93 -8.89 -0.77
C TYR A 167 3.43 -8.26 -2.09
N ALA A 168 3.80 -7.01 -2.36
CA ALA A 168 3.37 -6.29 -3.56
C ALA A 168 4.01 -6.83 -4.85
N ARG A 169 5.13 -7.55 -4.74
CA ARG A 169 5.78 -8.25 -5.88
C ARG A 169 4.77 -9.17 -6.56
N GLY A 170 4.59 -8.97 -7.86
CA GLY A 170 3.62 -9.71 -8.66
C GLY A 170 2.17 -9.21 -8.56
N LEU A 171 1.86 -8.24 -7.70
CA LEU A 171 0.51 -7.68 -7.56
C LEU A 171 0.38 -6.28 -8.19
N THR A 172 1.19 -5.32 -7.73
CA THR A 172 1.12 -3.93 -8.18
C THR A 172 2.39 -3.16 -7.85
N LYS A 173 2.63 -2.06 -8.58
CA LYS A 173 3.74 -1.11 -8.36
C LYS A 173 3.34 0.05 -7.46
N PHE A 174 2.05 0.20 -7.17
CA PHE A 174 1.50 1.33 -6.45
C PHE A 174 1.09 0.88 -5.05
N ILE A 175 1.78 1.39 -4.05
CA ILE A 175 1.50 1.09 -2.64
C ILE A 175 0.97 2.36 -1.99
N TRP A 176 -0.18 2.26 -1.32
CA TRP A 176 -0.75 3.32 -0.52
C TRP A 176 -0.61 2.98 0.96
N ILE A 177 0.20 3.77 1.67
CA ILE A 177 0.34 3.71 3.12
C ILE A 177 0.02 5.12 3.64
N ASP A 178 -0.93 5.23 4.56
CA ASP A 178 -1.43 6.51 5.06
C ASP A 178 -0.31 7.44 5.59
N GLN A 179 0.66 6.89 6.33
CA GLN A 179 1.77 7.65 6.90
C GLN A 179 2.69 8.29 5.82
N GLU A 180 2.76 7.69 4.63
CA GLU A 180 3.63 8.15 3.52
C GLU A 180 2.86 8.93 2.46
N CYS A 181 1.63 8.50 2.18
CA CYS A 181 0.82 8.95 1.06
C CYS A 181 -0.15 10.08 1.45
N ILE A 182 -0.29 10.38 2.74
CA ILE A 182 -0.92 11.60 3.26
C ILE A 182 0.20 12.55 3.71
N VAL A 183 0.12 13.84 3.36
CA VAL A 183 1.07 14.84 3.86
C VAL A 183 0.69 15.17 5.29
N GLN A 184 1.27 14.40 6.22
CA GLN A 184 1.02 14.46 7.65
C GLN A 184 1.28 15.83 8.30
N ASP A 185 2.09 16.63 7.63
CA ASP A 185 2.55 17.96 8.01
C ASP A 185 1.68 19.10 7.43
N ASP A 186 0.73 18.79 6.54
CA ASP A 186 -0.35 19.71 6.12
C ASP A 186 -1.66 19.35 6.86
N PRO A 187 -2.14 20.21 7.78
CA PRO A 187 -3.35 19.93 8.55
C PRO A 187 -4.59 19.66 7.70
N ARG A 188 -4.70 20.28 6.52
CA ARG A 188 -5.86 20.11 5.64
C ARG A 188 -5.82 18.75 4.97
N ASP A 189 -4.70 18.43 4.33
CA ASP A 189 -4.52 17.13 3.67
C ASP A 189 -4.57 15.96 4.67
N GLN A 190 -4.03 16.15 5.88
CA GLN A 190 -4.18 15.19 6.97
C GLN A 190 -5.66 15.00 7.36
N GLN A 191 -6.40 16.08 7.57
CA GLN A 191 -7.82 15.99 7.94
C GLN A 191 -8.66 15.35 6.84
N ASP A 192 -8.47 15.79 5.60
CA ASP A 192 -9.21 15.27 4.45
C ASP A 192 -8.89 13.78 4.23
N GLY A 193 -7.61 13.40 4.29
CA GLY A 193 -7.19 12.01 4.16
C GLY A 193 -7.71 11.10 5.26
N ILE A 194 -7.73 11.57 6.52
CA ILE A 194 -8.34 10.81 7.63
C ILE A 194 -9.84 10.61 7.40
N GLN A 195 -10.56 11.65 6.95
CA GLN A 195 -12.01 11.59 6.75
C GLN A 195 -12.39 10.84 5.45
N ALA A 196 -11.47 10.69 4.50
CA ALA A 196 -11.66 9.98 3.23
C ALA A 196 -10.99 8.60 3.21
N MET A 197 -10.49 8.12 4.35
CA MET A 197 -9.76 6.87 4.46
C MET A 197 -10.57 5.66 3.98
N ASP A 198 -11.89 5.65 4.23
CA ASP A 198 -12.79 4.60 3.76
C ASP A 198 -12.78 4.48 2.23
N MET A 199 -12.69 5.60 1.50
CA MET A 199 -12.56 5.61 0.05
C MET A 199 -11.18 5.13 -0.41
N GLY A 200 -10.12 5.48 0.33
CA GLY A 200 -8.76 4.99 0.08
C GLY A 200 -8.68 3.47 0.14
N TYR A 201 -9.36 2.82 1.09
CA TYR A 201 -9.43 1.35 1.13
C TYR A 201 -10.43 0.78 0.12
N GLN A 202 -11.61 1.39 -0.04
CA GLN A 202 -12.65 0.88 -0.94
C GLN A 202 -12.22 0.84 -2.42
N ARG A 203 -11.37 1.78 -2.84
CA ARG A 203 -10.89 1.88 -4.23
C ARG A 203 -9.63 1.07 -4.50
N ALA A 204 -9.01 0.47 -3.49
CA ALA A 204 -7.80 -0.31 -3.66
C ALA A 204 -8.11 -1.63 -4.38
N SER A 205 -7.16 -2.12 -5.17
CA SER A 205 -7.23 -3.46 -5.75
C SER A 205 -7.03 -4.53 -4.70
N PHE A 206 -6.17 -4.24 -3.74
CA PHE A 206 -5.79 -5.13 -2.67
C PHE A 206 -5.71 -4.34 -1.38
N CYS A 207 -6.17 -4.92 -0.28
CA CYS A 207 -6.04 -4.37 1.06
C CYS A 207 -5.32 -5.39 1.92
N VAL A 208 -4.28 -4.96 2.63
CA VAL A 208 -3.55 -5.81 3.57
C VAL A 208 -3.45 -5.12 4.94
N GLY A 209 -3.78 -5.86 5.98
CA GLY A 209 -3.46 -5.49 7.36
C GLY A 209 -2.20 -6.22 7.77
N LEU A 210 -1.18 -5.49 8.23
CA LEU A 210 0.04 -6.10 8.74
C LEU A 210 -0.12 -6.38 10.23
N LEU A 211 0.08 -7.65 10.58
CA LEU A 211 0.27 -8.07 11.97
C LEU A 211 1.66 -7.66 12.43
N ASP A 212 1.82 -7.30 13.70
CA ASP A 212 3.11 -7.10 14.32
C ASP A 212 3.84 -8.43 14.57
N VAL A 213 3.05 -9.48 14.81
CA VAL A 213 3.55 -10.84 14.94
C VAL A 213 4.12 -11.33 13.61
N VAL A 214 5.33 -11.89 13.69
CA VAL A 214 6.01 -12.54 12.56
C VAL A 214 5.75 -14.04 12.63
N ILE A 215 5.15 -14.56 11.56
CA ILE A 215 4.99 -15.99 11.35
C ILE A 215 6.19 -16.47 10.52
N ASP A 216 7.15 -17.13 11.16
CA ASP A 216 8.42 -17.52 10.55
C ASP A 216 8.56 -19.03 10.29
N GLN A 217 7.55 -19.82 10.65
CA GLN A 217 7.56 -21.27 10.49
C GLN A 217 6.57 -21.72 9.42
N GLN A 218 7.08 -22.38 8.38
CA GLN A 218 6.28 -22.89 7.25
C GLN A 218 5.10 -23.77 7.70
N ARG A 219 5.28 -24.58 8.76
CA ARG A 219 4.21 -25.43 9.32
C ARG A 219 2.96 -24.63 9.73
N HIS A 220 3.14 -23.40 10.21
CA HIS A 220 2.03 -22.54 10.60
C HIS A 220 1.27 -22.03 9.38
N ILE A 221 1.98 -21.70 8.30
CA ILE A 221 1.38 -21.32 7.01
C ILE A 221 0.64 -22.51 6.40
N ASP A 222 1.26 -23.69 6.38
CA ASP A 222 0.64 -24.91 5.83
C ASP A 222 -0.65 -25.27 6.57
N ALA A 223 -0.68 -25.10 7.89
CA ALA A 223 -1.88 -25.32 8.70
C ALA A 223 -3.00 -24.30 8.39
N LEU A 224 -2.67 -23.02 8.18
CA LEU A 224 -3.63 -22.01 7.74
C LEU A 224 -4.18 -22.29 6.35
N VAL A 225 -3.33 -22.71 5.40
CA VAL A 225 -3.74 -23.07 4.04
C VAL A 225 -4.69 -24.26 4.06
N ALA A 226 -4.35 -25.33 4.78
CA ALA A 226 -5.21 -26.50 4.91
C ALA A 226 -6.59 -26.14 5.50
N MET A 227 -6.61 -25.25 6.51
CA MET A 227 -7.86 -24.73 7.07
C MET A 227 -8.65 -23.90 6.05
N TYR A 228 -8.00 -23.01 5.30
CA TYR A 228 -8.63 -22.12 4.32
C TYR A 228 -9.22 -22.88 3.14
N GLU A 229 -8.50 -23.87 2.62
CA GLU A 229 -8.93 -24.71 1.50
C GLU A 229 -9.98 -25.76 1.91
N ALA A 230 -10.35 -25.79 3.20
CA ALA A 230 -11.23 -26.79 3.80
C ALA A 230 -10.75 -28.23 3.56
N GLU A 231 -9.43 -28.41 3.42
CA GLU A 231 -8.81 -29.72 3.43
C GLU A 231 -8.90 -30.31 4.85
N GLY A 232 -8.98 -31.64 4.95
CA GLY A 232 -9.06 -32.30 6.25
C GLY A 232 -7.83 -32.00 7.11
N VAL A 233 -7.97 -31.15 8.13
CA VAL A 233 -6.89 -30.81 9.05
C VAL A 233 -6.58 -32.00 9.95
N ASN A 234 -5.35 -32.52 9.88
CA ASN A 234 -4.91 -33.63 10.74
C ASN A 234 -4.54 -33.16 12.16
N GLU A 235 -4.30 -34.11 13.08
CA GLU A 235 -4.02 -33.80 14.50
C GLU A 235 -2.77 -32.91 14.69
N SER A 236 -1.71 -33.12 13.91
CA SER A 236 -0.52 -32.24 13.96
C SER A 236 -0.84 -30.82 13.47
N GLN A 237 -1.58 -30.69 12.36
CA GLN A 237 -1.97 -29.40 11.82
C GLN A 237 -2.94 -28.66 12.74
N LEU A 238 -3.81 -29.36 13.48
CA LEU A 238 -4.67 -28.75 14.49
C LEU A 238 -3.85 -28.10 15.61
N LYS A 239 -2.76 -28.75 16.04
CA LYS A 239 -1.84 -28.18 17.03
C LYS A 239 -1.11 -26.96 16.45
N ASP A 240 -0.59 -27.06 15.23
CA ASP A 240 0.08 -25.95 14.56
C ASP A 240 -0.88 -24.76 14.36
N LEU A 241 -2.15 -25.04 14.03
CA LEU A 241 -3.21 -24.04 13.90
C LEU A 241 -3.53 -23.35 15.23
N ALA A 242 -3.62 -24.11 16.32
CA ALA A 242 -3.84 -23.53 17.65
C ALA A 242 -2.69 -22.59 18.03
N GLU A 243 -1.44 -22.99 17.80
CA GLU A 243 -0.27 -22.16 18.08
C GLU A 243 -0.28 -20.86 17.27
N ILE A 244 -0.58 -20.90 15.97
CA ILE A 244 -0.65 -19.66 15.17
C ILE A 244 -1.84 -18.78 15.53
N LEU A 245 -2.99 -19.35 15.87
CA LEU A 245 -4.13 -18.56 16.31
C LEU A 245 -3.86 -17.87 17.66
N GLU A 246 -3.14 -18.52 18.57
CA GLU A 246 -2.67 -17.89 19.81
C GLU A 246 -1.67 -16.75 19.53
N LEU A 247 -0.76 -16.96 18.57
CA LEU A 247 0.16 -15.92 18.12
C LEU A 247 -0.60 -14.71 17.55
N ILE A 248 -1.56 -14.92 16.64
CA ILE A 248 -2.39 -13.86 16.06
C ILE A 248 -3.25 -13.18 17.14
N ALA A 249 -3.81 -13.94 18.07
CA ALA A 249 -4.61 -13.37 19.16
C ALA A 249 -3.79 -12.53 20.15
N ALA A 250 -2.47 -12.73 20.19
CA ALA A 250 -1.54 -11.94 20.98
C ALA A 250 -1.00 -10.71 20.25
N ASP A 251 -1.35 -10.52 18.97
CA ASP A 251 -1.05 -9.33 18.17
C ASP A 251 -1.75 -8.09 18.77
N ARG A 252 -1.08 -6.93 18.79
CA ARG A 252 -1.52 -5.75 19.55
C ARG A 252 -1.72 -4.49 18.70
#